data_AF-A0A3M2S1Z4-F1
#
_entry.id   AF-A0A3M2S1Z4-F1
#
_cell.length_a   1.000
_cell.length_b   1.000
_cell.length_c   1.000
_cell.angle_alpha   90.00
_cell.angle_beta   90.00
_cell.angle_gamma   90.00
#
_symmetry.space_group_name_H-M   'P 1'
#
loop_
_entity.id
_entity.type
_entity.pdbx_description
1 polymer ?
#
loop_
_entity_poly.entity_id
_entity_poly.type
_entity_poly.pdbx_seq_one_letter_code
_entity_poly.pdbx_strand_id
1 'polypeptide(L)'
;MFRKPLPLQDEDIEEILDEESEFIAALDMDMNQLASFGFSKLQTELMIHLKGVYEIEKDNEGFELPHEVCEVDYIADTFKWRPAMLLQSRYTITQSMAYYAFWLQHESLRTDKPLSRDFHKVGWFERRISWFLELMDVMEVTADMLEESMGSISVTETRTEKINRRKTVKSFLEAIQKARNKNQGRETG
;
A
#
# COMPACT_ATOMS: atom_id res chain seq x y z
N MET A 1 29.34 -30.20 -33.62
CA MET A 1 30.09 -29.01 -34.08
C MET A 1 29.55 -27.81 -33.33
N PHE A 2 30.29 -27.29 -32.34
CA PHE A 2 29.94 -26.03 -31.68
C PHE A 2 30.36 -24.89 -32.61
N ARG A 3 29.41 -24.12 -33.14
CA ARG A 3 29.73 -22.87 -33.84
C ARG A 3 30.36 -21.94 -32.82
N LYS A 4 31.62 -21.55 -33.04
CA LYS A 4 32.23 -20.45 -32.28
C LYS A 4 31.42 -19.18 -32.60
N PRO A 5 31.04 -18.39 -31.59
CA PRO A 5 30.46 -17.07 -31.83
C PRO A 5 31.42 -16.27 -32.71
N LEU A 6 30.88 -15.61 -33.73
CA LEU A 6 31.65 -14.63 -34.49
C LEU A 6 32.06 -13.51 -33.53
N PRO A 7 33.31 -13.03 -33.58
CA PRO A 7 33.70 -11.84 -32.83
C PRO A 7 32.83 -10.66 -33.30
N LEU A 8 32.36 -9.87 -32.34
CA LEU A 8 31.65 -8.60 -32.61
C LEU A 8 32.54 -7.71 -33.46
N GLN A 9 31.96 -7.01 -34.42
CA GLN A 9 32.70 -6.04 -35.22
C GLN A 9 32.92 -4.78 -34.39
N ASP A 10 34.00 -4.05 -34.66
CA ASP A 10 34.32 -2.82 -33.92
C ASP A 10 33.18 -1.79 -34.02
N GLU A 11 32.46 -1.78 -35.16
CA GLU A 11 31.26 -0.98 -35.41
C GLU A 11 30.09 -1.37 -34.49
N ASP A 12 29.86 -2.68 -34.28
CA ASP A 12 28.84 -3.18 -33.34
C ASP A 12 29.19 -2.80 -31.89
N ILE A 13 30.49 -2.76 -31.57
CA ILE A 13 30.97 -2.40 -30.23
C ILE A 13 30.78 -0.90 -29.98
N GLU A 14 31.06 -0.05 -30.97
CA GLU A 14 30.83 1.40 -30.87
C GLU A 14 29.35 1.71 -30.71
N GLU A 15 28.47 1.08 -31.50
CA GLU A 15 27.01 1.25 -31.37
C GLU A 15 26.51 0.86 -29.97
N ILE A 16 26.95 -0.28 -29.43
CA ILE A 16 26.59 -0.71 -28.07
C ILE A 16 27.06 0.30 -27.02
N LEU A 17 28.29 0.81 -27.15
CA LEU A 17 28.84 1.77 -26.18
C LEU A 17 28.09 3.11 -26.21
N ASP A 18 27.69 3.56 -27.39
CA ASP A 18 26.89 4.78 -27.56
C ASP A 18 25.50 4.59 -26.94
N GLU A 19 24.81 3.48 -27.23
CA GLU A 19 23.52 3.14 -26.62
C GLU A 19 23.59 3.03 -25.09
N GLU A 20 24.60 2.34 -24.55
CA GLU A 20 24.81 2.21 -23.11
C GLU A 20 25.09 3.57 -22.46
N SER A 21 25.87 4.43 -23.11
CA SER A 21 26.17 5.77 -22.63
C SER A 21 24.91 6.66 -22.58
N GLU A 22 24.08 6.62 -23.63
CA GLU A 22 22.81 7.34 -23.66
C GLU A 22 21.85 6.85 -22.56
N PHE A 23 21.78 5.53 -22.35
CA PHE A 23 20.97 4.93 -21.30
C PHE A 23 21.44 5.33 -19.90
N ILE A 24 22.74 5.29 -19.63
CA ILE A 24 23.33 5.73 -18.35
C ILE A 24 23.04 7.22 -18.13
N ALA A 25 23.19 8.05 -19.16
CA ALA A 25 22.92 9.49 -19.06
C ALA A 25 21.45 9.77 -18.72
N ALA A 26 20.51 9.04 -19.33
CA ALA A 26 19.09 9.13 -18.99
C ALA A 26 18.83 8.72 -17.53
N LEU A 27 19.41 7.60 -17.09
CA LEU A 27 19.29 7.13 -15.70
C LEU A 27 19.86 8.14 -14.69
N ASP A 28 21.04 8.71 -14.96
CA ASP A 28 21.64 9.71 -14.09
C ASP A 28 20.78 10.97 -14.02
N MET A 29 20.19 11.38 -15.14
CA MET A 29 19.27 12.52 -15.17
C MET A 29 18.02 12.25 -14.32
N ASP A 30 17.42 11.07 -14.44
CA ASP A 30 16.26 10.65 -13.66
C ASP A 30 16.59 10.53 -12.17
N MET A 31 17.73 9.93 -11.83
CA MET A 31 18.20 9.81 -10.45
C MET A 31 18.43 11.18 -9.80
N ASN A 32 19.07 12.10 -10.52
CA ASN A 32 19.29 13.47 -10.05
C ASN A 32 17.97 14.25 -9.90
N GLN A 33 17.04 14.05 -10.83
CA GLN A 33 15.71 14.63 -10.75
C GLN A 33 14.94 14.10 -9.53
N LEU A 34 14.92 12.79 -9.30
CA LEU A 34 14.27 12.18 -8.14
C LEU A 34 14.93 12.61 -6.83
N ALA A 35 16.27 12.69 -6.78
CA ALA A 35 16.99 13.17 -5.61
C ALA A 35 16.69 14.64 -5.27
N SER A 36 16.26 15.44 -6.27
CA SER A 36 15.84 16.83 -6.06
C SER A 36 14.43 16.98 -5.49
N PHE A 37 13.65 15.90 -5.42
CA PHE A 37 12.26 15.97 -4.97
C PHE A 37 12.15 16.10 -3.46
N GLY A 38 11.28 17.01 -3.01
CA GLY A 38 10.86 17.05 -1.61
C GLY A 38 10.07 15.80 -1.23
N PHE A 39 10.03 15.49 0.07
CA PHE A 39 9.37 14.29 0.61
C PHE A 39 7.94 14.08 0.11
N SER A 40 7.12 15.14 0.04
CA SER A 40 5.73 15.05 -0.45
C SER A 40 5.64 14.62 -1.92
N LYS A 41 6.58 15.08 -2.76
CA LYS A 41 6.62 14.67 -4.17
C LYS A 41 7.10 13.22 -4.30
N LEU A 42 8.17 12.84 -3.59
CA LEU A 42 8.64 11.44 -3.54
C LEU A 42 7.54 10.47 -3.08
N GLN A 43 6.77 10.87 -2.06
CA GLN A 43 5.66 10.08 -1.55
C GLN A 43 4.57 9.89 -2.62
N THR A 44 4.23 10.94 -3.37
CA THR A 44 3.23 10.87 -4.44
C THR A 44 3.72 9.99 -5.59
N GLU A 45 4.96 10.17 -6.05
CA GLU A 45 5.58 9.35 -7.11
C GLU A 45 5.62 7.87 -6.70
N LEU A 46 5.98 7.58 -5.45
CA LEU A 46 5.95 6.22 -4.91
C LEU A 46 4.54 5.62 -4.97
N MET A 47 3.51 6.37 -4.57
CA MET A 47 2.12 5.89 -4.63
C MET A 47 1.67 5.62 -6.08
N ILE A 48 2.03 6.49 -7.02
CA ILE A 48 1.73 6.30 -8.45
C ILE A 48 2.45 5.05 -8.98
N HIS A 49 3.72 4.87 -8.64
CA HIS A 49 4.47 3.69 -9.03
C HIS A 49 3.83 2.40 -8.47
N LEU A 50 3.41 2.40 -7.20
CA LEU A 50 2.70 1.28 -6.59
C LEU A 50 1.37 0.97 -7.30
N LYS A 51 0.62 1.98 -7.76
CA LYS A 51 -0.57 1.79 -8.58
C LYS A 51 -0.23 1.10 -9.90
N GLY A 52 0.80 1.57 -10.61
CA GLY A 52 1.22 0.97 -11.88
C GLY A 52 1.63 -0.50 -11.73
N VAL A 53 2.38 -0.84 -10.67
CA VAL A 53 2.72 -2.24 -10.36
C VAL A 53 1.46 -3.07 -10.10
N TYR A 54 0.53 -2.55 -9.29
CA TYR A 54 -0.73 -3.24 -9.01
C TYR A 54 -1.57 -3.49 -10.28
N GLU A 55 -1.65 -2.52 -11.18
CA GLU A 55 -2.39 -2.66 -12.44
C GLU A 55 -1.76 -3.71 -13.37
N ILE A 56 -0.44 -3.75 -13.46
CA ILE A 56 0.28 -4.78 -14.24
C ILE A 56 0.07 -6.18 -13.65
N GLU A 57 0.11 -6.31 -12.32
CA GLU A 57 -0.10 -7.60 -11.65
C GLU A 57 -1.56 -8.06 -11.74
N LYS A 58 -2.51 -7.14 -11.68
CA LYS A 58 -3.95 -7.40 -11.86
C LYS A 58 -4.25 -7.97 -13.26
N ASP A 59 -3.56 -7.49 -14.29
CA ASP A 59 -3.75 -8.00 -15.65
C ASP A 59 -3.08 -9.37 -15.89
N ASN A 60 -2.19 -9.81 -14.99
CA ASN A 60 -1.53 -11.12 -15.01
C ASN A 60 -2.30 -12.22 -14.25
N GLU A 61 -3.60 -12.04 -13.98
CA GLU A 61 -4.52 -12.93 -13.24
C GLU A 61 -4.82 -14.29 -13.95
N GLY A 62 -3.78 -14.99 -14.41
CA GLY A 62 -3.85 -16.36 -14.94
C GLY A 62 -3.27 -17.44 -14.03
N PHE A 63 -2.66 -17.08 -12.88
CA PHE A 63 -1.96 -18.06 -12.04
C PHE A 63 -2.57 -18.17 -10.64
N GLU A 64 -2.95 -19.38 -10.26
CA GLU A 64 -3.25 -19.76 -8.88
C GLU A 64 -1.95 -19.81 -8.08
N LEU A 65 -1.49 -18.69 -7.52
CA LEU A 65 -0.42 -18.74 -6.52
C LEU A 65 -1.01 -19.19 -5.18
N PRO A 66 -0.39 -20.15 -4.48
CA PRO A 66 -0.75 -20.47 -3.11
C PRO A 66 -0.47 -19.23 -2.26
N HIS A 67 -1.53 -18.51 -1.90
CA HIS A 67 -1.41 -17.34 -1.04
C HIS A 67 -1.43 -17.80 0.42
N GLU A 68 -0.37 -17.45 1.16
CA GLU A 68 -0.36 -17.64 2.60
C GLU A 68 -1.19 -16.54 3.24
N VAL A 69 -2.34 -16.90 3.82
CA VAL A 69 -3.13 -15.97 4.62
C VAL A 69 -2.45 -15.87 5.96
N CYS A 70 -1.93 -14.69 6.25
CA CYS A 70 -1.37 -14.36 7.55
C CYS A 70 -2.52 -14.08 8.53
N GLU A 71 -2.84 -15.06 9.36
CA GLU A 71 -3.73 -14.88 10.50
C GLU A 71 -2.90 -14.51 11.72
N VAL A 72 -3.30 -13.46 12.45
CA VAL A 72 -2.66 -13.16 13.73
C VAL A 72 -3.25 -14.08 14.79
N ASP A 73 -2.44 -14.96 15.35
CA ASP A 73 -2.79 -15.71 16.56
C ASP A 73 -2.56 -14.84 17.79
N TYR A 74 -3.63 -14.20 18.21
CA TYR A 74 -3.62 -13.31 19.36
C TYR A 74 -3.51 -14.02 20.71
N ILE A 75 -3.70 -15.34 20.79
CA ILE A 75 -3.49 -16.13 22.02
C ILE A 75 -1.99 -16.38 22.21
N ALA A 76 -1.30 -16.69 21.12
CA ALA A 76 0.14 -16.95 21.13
C ALA A 76 1.00 -15.69 20.86
N ASP A 77 0.38 -14.55 20.52
CA ASP A 77 1.04 -13.34 20.02
C ASP A 77 2.01 -13.63 18.86
N THR A 78 1.60 -14.53 17.96
CA THR A 78 2.41 -14.96 16.80
C THR A 78 1.60 -14.89 15.53
N PHE A 79 2.29 -14.72 14.40
CA PHE A 79 1.68 -14.84 13.08
C PHE A 79 1.56 -16.32 12.71
N LYS A 80 0.36 -16.74 12.34
CA LYS A 80 0.10 -18.06 11.77
C LYS A 80 -0.11 -17.93 10.28
N TRP A 81 0.74 -18.61 9.53
CA TRP A 81 0.59 -18.76 8.09
C TRP A 81 -0.37 -19.91 7.85
N ARG A 82 -1.55 -19.62 7.29
CA ARG A 82 -2.42 -20.66 6.72
C ARG A 82 -2.22 -20.69 5.22
N PRO A 83 -1.86 -21.84 4.63
CA PRO A 83 -1.98 -22.00 3.20
C PRO A 83 -3.46 -21.94 2.86
N ALA A 84 -3.87 -20.91 2.12
CA ALA A 84 -5.20 -20.82 1.57
C ALA A 84 -5.08 -20.90 0.05
N MET A 85 -5.73 -21.91 -0.56
CA MET A 85 -6.04 -21.84 -1.98
C MET A 85 -7.14 -20.80 -2.15
N LEU A 86 -6.74 -19.53 -2.21
CA LEU A 86 -7.62 -18.45 -2.59
C LEU A 86 -7.28 -18.12 -4.03
N LEU A 87 -8.28 -18.19 -4.91
CA LEU A 87 -8.20 -17.55 -6.21
C LEU A 87 -7.74 -16.10 -5.96
N GLN A 88 -6.55 -15.78 -6.44
CA GLN A 88 -5.89 -14.48 -6.29
C GLN A 88 -6.82 -13.31 -6.69
N SER A 89 -7.78 -13.58 -7.58
CA SER A 89 -8.93 -12.72 -7.97
C SER A 89 -9.82 -12.18 -6.84
N ARG A 90 -9.69 -12.65 -5.59
CA ARG A 90 -10.60 -12.23 -4.51
C ARG A 90 -10.19 -10.98 -3.74
N TYR A 91 -8.91 -10.60 -3.74
CA TYR A 91 -8.45 -9.44 -2.98
C TYR A 91 -8.26 -8.22 -3.88
N THR A 92 -9.31 -7.40 -3.96
CA THR A 92 -9.21 -6.07 -4.58
C THR A 92 -8.37 -5.15 -3.71
N ILE A 93 -7.72 -4.14 -4.31
CA ILE A 93 -7.03 -3.09 -3.55
C ILE A 93 -7.94 -2.45 -2.48
N THR A 94 -9.23 -2.29 -2.79
CA THR A 94 -10.26 -1.83 -1.86
C THR A 94 -10.34 -2.71 -0.62
N GLN A 95 -10.29 -4.04 -0.77
CA GLN A 95 -10.37 -4.97 0.35
C GLN A 95 -9.13 -4.86 1.24
N SER A 96 -7.93 -4.80 0.64
CA SER A 96 -6.67 -4.60 1.38
C SER A 96 -6.68 -3.28 2.16
N MET A 97 -7.13 -2.20 1.52
CA MET A 97 -7.29 -0.89 2.17
C MET A 97 -8.33 -0.92 3.29
N ALA A 98 -9.43 -1.66 3.12
CA ALA A 98 -10.45 -1.85 4.15
C ALA A 98 -9.91 -2.59 5.38
N TYR A 99 -9.13 -3.65 5.21
CA TYR A 99 -8.47 -4.33 6.33
C TYR A 99 -7.55 -3.40 7.10
N TYR A 100 -6.73 -2.62 6.38
CA TYR A 100 -5.85 -1.64 7.01
C TYR A 100 -6.63 -0.56 7.76
N ALA A 101 -7.66 0.02 7.14
CA ALA A 101 -8.53 1.03 7.74
C ALA A 101 -9.21 0.50 9.02
N PHE A 102 -9.73 -0.72 8.96
CA PHE A 102 -10.36 -1.38 10.09
C PHE A 102 -9.39 -1.58 11.25
N TRP A 103 -8.19 -2.09 10.96
CA TRP A 103 -7.13 -2.26 11.95
C TRP A 103 -6.67 -0.92 12.53
N LEU A 104 -6.46 0.10 11.69
CA LEU A 104 -6.00 1.43 12.09
C LEU A 104 -6.98 2.08 13.07
N GLN A 105 -8.29 2.01 12.75
CA GLN A 105 -9.32 2.51 13.63
C GLN A 105 -9.40 1.72 14.92
N HIS A 106 -9.37 0.40 14.83
CA HIS A 106 -9.39 -0.48 15.99
C HIS A 106 -8.25 -0.13 16.96
N GLU A 107 -7.02 -0.06 16.47
CA GLU A 107 -5.85 0.29 17.30
C GLU A 107 -5.93 1.70 17.91
N SER A 108 -6.47 2.68 17.19
CA SER A 108 -6.67 4.04 17.73
C SER A 108 -7.61 4.08 18.94
N LEU A 109 -8.58 3.15 19.00
CA LEU A 109 -9.61 3.09 20.03
C LEU A 109 -9.19 2.25 21.25
N ARG A 110 -8.05 1.54 21.19
CA ARG A 110 -7.61 0.65 22.26
C ARG A 110 -7.21 1.43 23.51
N THR A 111 -7.74 0.98 24.64
CA THR A 111 -7.50 1.55 25.96
C THR A 111 -6.33 0.90 26.69
N ASP A 112 -6.07 -0.38 26.44
CA ASP A 112 -4.92 -1.11 26.96
C ASP A 112 -3.77 -1.08 25.93
N LYS A 113 -2.70 -0.35 26.24
CA LYS A 113 -1.56 -0.10 25.33
C LYS A 113 -0.27 -0.77 25.85
N PRO A 114 -0.09 -2.09 25.67
CA PRO A 114 1.19 -2.73 26.00
C PRO A 114 2.30 -2.40 24.99
N LEU A 115 1.99 -2.01 23.75
CA LEU A 115 2.95 -1.72 22.66
C LEU A 115 3.49 -0.27 22.66
N SER A 116 3.49 0.36 23.84
CA SER A 116 3.72 1.79 24.06
C SER A 116 5.19 2.21 23.96
N ARG A 117 5.69 2.51 22.74
CA ARG A 117 6.73 3.53 22.58
C ARG A 117 6.50 4.50 21.40
N ASP A 118 6.04 4.05 20.24
CA ASP A 118 5.89 4.93 19.07
C ASP A 118 4.45 5.39 18.75
N PHE A 119 3.42 4.67 19.19
CA PHE A 119 2.01 5.03 18.99
C PHE A 119 1.56 6.28 19.77
N HIS A 120 2.40 6.76 20.70
CA HIS A 120 2.13 7.95 21.53
C HIS A 120 2.65 9.25 20.92
N LYS A 121 3.26 9.20 19.73
CA LYS A 121 3.62 10.44 19.03
C LYS A 121 2.33 11.18 18.68
N VAL A 122 2.19 12.38 19.24
CA VAL A 122 1.09 13.31 18.92
C VAL A 122 0.92 13.37 17.41
N GLY A 123 -0.30 13.08 16.93
CA GLY A 123 -0.59 13.09 15.50
C GLY A 123 -0.34 11.78 14.74
N TRP A 124 -0.04 10.65 15.39
CA TRP A 124 0.18 9.36 14.71
C TRP A 124 -1.03 8.93 13.86
N PHE A 125 -2.23 9.00 14.45
CA PHE A 125 -3.46 8.60 13.77
C PHE A 125 -3.76 9.58 12.64
N GLU A 126 -3.69 10.88 12.91
CA GLU A 126 -3.94 11.94 11.92
C GLU A 126 -2.99 11.85 10.73
N ARG A 127 -1.71 11.55 10.96
CA ARG A 127 -0.72 11.39 9.89
C ARG A 127 -1.06 10.20 9.00
N ARG A 128 -1.43 9.06 9.61
CA ARG A 128 -1.81 7.87 8.85
C ARG A 128 -3.12 8.05 8.09
N ILE A 129 -4.08 8.77 8.66
CA ILE A 129 -5.31 9.16 7.93
C ILE A 129 -4.97 10.04 6.73
N SER A 130 -4.02 11.00 6.85
CA SER A 130 -3.58 11.82 5.71
C SER A 130 -3.00 10.96 4.59
N TRP A 131 -2.04 10.09 4.91
CA TRP A 131 -1.40 9.21 3.93
C TRP A 131 -2.38 8.21 3.32
N PHE A 132 -3.33 7.72 4.11
CA PHE A 132 -4.36 6.82 3.65
C PHE A 132 -5.31 7.50 2.67
N LEU A 133 -5.68 8.76 2.92
CA LEU A 133 -6.49 9.56 1.99
C LEU A 133 -5.76 9.82 0.66
N GLU A 134 -4.49 10.20 0.70
CA GLU A 134 -3.66 10.36 -0.51
C GLU A 134 -3.62 9.06 -1.31
N LEU A 135 -3.42 7.92 -0.63
CA LEU A 135 -3.43 6.61 -1.27
C LEU A 135 -4.82 6.23 -1.84
N MET A 136 -5.91 6.56 -1.15
CA MET A 136 -7.28 6.36 -1.65
C MET A 136 -7.50 7.13 -2.94
N ASP A 137 -7.05 8.37 -3.00
CA ASP A 137 -7.22 9.22 -4.17
C ASP A 137 -6.37 8.70 -5.35
N VAL A 138 -5.13 8.25 -5.11
CA VAL A 138 -4.27 7.63 -6.14
C VAL A 138 -4.88 6.32 -6.66
N MET A 139 -5.31 5.43 -5.75
CA MET A 139 -5.88 4.12 -6.07
C MET A 139 -7.35 4.18 -6.52
N GLU A 140 -7.93 5.38 -6.60
CA GLU A 140 -9.33 5.61 -6.99
C GLU A 140 -10.34 4.85 -6.12
N VAL A 141 -10.00 4.65 -4.84
CA VAL A 141 -10.88 3.99 -3.87
C VAL A 141 -11.78 5.02 -3.22
N THR A 142 -13.09 4.92 -3.50
CA THR A 142 -14.08 5.80 -2.90
C THR A 142 -14.39 5.43 -1.44
N ALA A 143 -14.93 6.38 -0.68
CA ALA A 143 -15.37 6.12 0.69
C ALA A 143 -16.49 5.05 0.75
N ASP A 144 -17.37 5.02 -0.25
CA ASP A 144 -18.48 4.07 -0.33
C ASP A 144 -17.95 2.64 -0.56
N MET A 145 -17.01 2.47 -1.49
CA MET A 145 -16.34 1.17 -1.73
C MET A 145 -15.60 0.68 -0.48
N LEU A 146 -14.98 1.61 0.25
CA LEU A 146 -14.30 1.31 1.50
C LEU A 146 -15.29 0.92 2.60
N GLU A 147 -16.40 1.64 2.76
CA GLU A 147 -17.46 1.32 3.72
C GLU A 147 -18.02 -0.08 3.50
N GLU A 148 -18.37 -0.41 2.25
CA GLU A 148 -18.88 -1.72 1.88
C GLU A 148 -17.87 -2.82 2.23
N SER A 149 -16.60 -2.63 1.82
CA SER A 149 -15.53 -3.58 2.06
C SER A 149 -15.26 -3.76 3.56
N MET A 150 -15.20 -2.68 4.34
CA MET A 150 -15.02 -2.74 5.78
C MET A 150 -16.21 -3.37 6.50
N GLY A 151 -17.43 -3.13 6.01
CA GLY A 151 -18.66 -3.72 6.51
C GLY A 151 -18.72 -5.24 6.32
N SER A 152 -18.04 -5.76 5.29
CA SER A 152 -17.94 -7.19 4.99
C SER A 152 -16.91 -7.94 5.83
N ILE A 153 -15.99 -7.24 6.51
CA ILE A 153 -14.93 -7.86 7.31
C ILE A 153 -15.55 -8.73 8.42
N SER A 154 -15.19 -10.00 8.42
CA SER A 154 -15.44 -10.92 9.54
C SER A 154 -14.34 -10.77 10.57
N VAL A 155 -14.72 -10.48 11.81
CA VAL A 155 -13.77 -10.39 12.93
C VAL A 155 -13.98 -11.60 13.82
N THR A 156 -12.95 -12.42 13.95
CA THR A 156 -12.92 -13.47 14.97
C THR A 156 -12.41 -12.83 16.26
N GLU A 157 -13.29 -12.66 17.24
CA GLU A 157 -12.93 -12.11 18.55
C GLU A 157 -12.07 -13.12 19.31
N THR A 158 -10.75 -12.98 19.20
CA THR A 158 -9.76 -13.83 19.87
C THR A 158 -9.23 -13.21 21.17
N ARG A 159 -9.67 -11.99 21.50
CA ARG A 159 -9.28 -11.21 22.69
C ARG A 159 -10.48 -10.94 23.59
N THR A 160 -10.23 -10.52 24.82
CA THR A 160 -11.25 -10.17 25.82
C THR A 160 -12.07 -8.92 25.45
N GLU A 161 -11.54 -8.05 24.58
CA GLU A 161 -12.23 -6.86 24.08
C GLU A 161 -13.20 -7.24 22.94
N LYS A 162 -14.49 -6.90 23.11
CA LYS A 162 -15.50 -7.07 22.07
C LYS A 162 -15.32 -6.01 20.98
N ILE A 163 -15.17 -6.46 19.74
CA ILE A 163 -14.96 -5.58 18.59
C ILE A 163 -16.31 -5.23 17.98
N ASN A 164 -16.78 -4.00 18.23
CA ASN A 164 -18.00 -3.51 17.60
C ASN A 164 -17.70 -3.03 16.17
N ARG A 165 -17.80 -3.94 15.19
CA ARG A 165 -17.54 -3.65 13.77
C ARG A 165 -18.28 -2.41 13.27
N ARG A 166 -19.59 -2.30 13.52
CA ARG A 166 -20.39 -1.15 13.05
C ARG A 166 -19.88 0.16 13.62
N LYS A 167 -19.51 0.18 14.90
CA LYS A 167 -18.92 1.36 15.54
C LYS A 167 -17.57 1.70 14.93
N THR A 168 -16.70 0.71 14.71
CA THR A 168 -15.38 0.90 14.09
C THR A 168 -15.51 1.50 12.70
N VAL A 169 -16.34 0.92 11.82
CA VAL A 169 -16.54 1.43 10.45
C VAL A 169 -17.06 2.86 10.49
N LYS A 170 -18.13 3.12 11.25
CA LYS A 170 -18.70 4.46 11.38
C LYS A 170 -17.67 5.49 11.87
N SER A 171 -16.92 5.18 12.93
CA SER A 171 -15.94 6.12 13.48
C SER A 171 -14.79 6.40 12.53
N PHE A 172 -14.40 5.42 11.70
CA PHE A 172 -13.36 5.62 10.69
C PHE A 172 -13.85 6.55 9.57
N LEU A 173 -15.07 6.33 9.08
CA LEU A 173 -15.69 7.19 8.05
C LEU A 173 -15.83 8.65 8.53
N GLU A 174 -16.19 8.85 9.79
CA GLU A 174 -16.21 10.18 10.41
C GLU A 174 -14.81 10.81 10.46
N ALA A 175 -13.77 10.02 10.74
CA ALA A 175 -12.39 10.50 10.80
C ALA A 175 -11.86 10.95 9.44
N ILE A 176 -12.10 10.17 8.38
CA ILE A 176 -11.69 10.54 7.01
C ILE A 176 -12.45 11.77 6.50
N GLN A 177 -13.75 11.89 6.81
CA GLN A 177 -14.54 13.06 6.43
C GLN A 177 -14.02 14.33 7.13
N LYS A 178 -13.73 14.23 8.42
CA LYS A 178 -13.15 15.33 9.20
C LYS A 178 -11.79 15.75 8.64
N ALA A 179 -10.95 14.79 8.25
CA ALA A 179 -9.65 15.07 7.65
C ALA A 179 -9.77 15.75 6.28
N ARG A 180 -10.67 15.29 5.40
CA ARG A 180 -10.95 15.93 4.10
C ARG A 180 -11.43 17.38 4.26
N ASN A 181 -12.37 17.64 5.17
CA ASN A 181 -12.86 19.00 5.43
C ASN A 181 -11.76 19.93 5.94
N LYS A 182 -10.81 19.40 6.73
CA LYS A 182 -9.68 20.18 7.25
C LYS A 182 -8.68 20.56 6.17
N ASN A 183 -8.50 19.73 5.14
CA ASN A 183 -7.60 20.02 4.02
C ASN A 183 -8.20 21.08 3.10
N GLN A 184 -9.51 21.03 2.83
CA GLN A 184 -10.20 22.06 2.02
C GLN A 184 -10.17 23.46 2.67
N GLY A 185 -10.29 23.55 3.98
CA GLY A 185 -10.24 24.83 4.70
C GLY A 185 -8.84 25.48 4.76
N ARG A 186 -7.78 24.78 4.34
CA ARG A 186 -6.40 25.33 4.29
C ARG A 186 -6.04 25.93 2.93
N GLU A 187 -6.79 25.61 1.88
CA GLU A 187 -6.54 26.14 0.52
C GLU A 187 -7.26 27.47 0.25
N THR A 188 -8.15 27.90 1.15
CA THR A 188 -8.93 29.15 1.04
C THR A 188 -8.48 30.26 2.01
N GLY A 189 -7.30 30.11 2.63
CA GLY A 189 -6.79 31.01 3.67
C GLY A 189 -5.49 31.70 3.30
#